data_AF-A0A2E6SF77-F1
#
_entry.id   AF-A0A2E6SF77-F1
#
_cell.length_a   1.000
_cell.length_b   1.000
_cell.length_c   1.000
_cell.angle_alpha   90.00
_cell.angle_beta   90.00
_cell.angle_gamma   90.00
#
_symmetry.space_group_name_H-M   'P 1'
#
loop_
_entity.id
_entity.type
_entity.pdbx_description
1 polymer ?
#
loop_
_entity_poly.entity_id
_entity_poly.type
_entity_poly.pdbx_seq_one_letter_code
_entity_poly.pdbx_strand_id
1 'polypeptide(L)'
;NYEFSFVDKVTFIDTIYIDTTFNFYGYTINWDTTFYDTNDYRINFYLDTTGTFMPQPGVGYQLNITAPGFDSVTGSLITPITPKIDSLVQNGVLADTIISSEPFNIYWNFQNDGQGFLSGEIIFEDENGFDSTRYDWCGGFFEGAVDLSDSSYTVYGDWCEDSPNVIEPKDYYIRLTAMDENYYEYFIEGEIGEYSNMLLNYPTTKGRSVGIEGGFGFFGAITSDGIYRLIVP
;
A
#
# COMPACT_ATOMS: atom_id res chain seq x y z
N ASN A 1 1.87 -15.40 -23.13
CA ASN A 1 1.26 -16.19 -22.04
C ASN A 1 2.34 -16.37 -20.99
N TYR A 2 2.09 -15.95 -19.76
CA TYR A 2 3.04 -16.06 -18.66
C TYR A 2 2.51 -17.15 -17.72
N GLU A 3 3.36 -18.11 -17.34
CA GLU A 3 2.98 -19.21 -16.46
C GLU A 3 3.55 -18.99 -15.06
N PHE A 4 2.67 -19.01 -14.06
CA PHE A 4 3.04 -18.83 -12.67
C PHE A 4 3.13 -20.19 -11.99
N SER A 5 4.17 -20.39 -11.18
CA SER A 5 4.36 -21.62 -10.44
C SER A 5 3.74 -21.51 -9.05
N PHE A 6 3.01 -22.54 -8.63
CA PHE A 6 2.51 -22.65 -7.27
C PHE A 6 3.67 -22.88 -6.29
N VAL A 7 3.73 -22.08 -5.23
CA VAL A 7 4.69 -22.24 -4.14
C VAL A 7 3.92 -22.53 -2.85
N ASP A 8 4.11 -23.72 -2.29
CA ASP A 8 3.58 -24.13 -0.98
C ASP A 8 4.61 -23.79 0.10
N LYS A 9 4.24 -22.93 1.06
CA LYS A 9 5.11 -22.65 2.20
C LYS A 9 4.31 -22.37 3.47
N VAL A 10 4.79 -22.94 4.57
CA VAL A 10 4.39 -22.57 5.94
C VAL A 10 5.45 -21.60 6.45
N THR A 11 5.05 -20.37 6.79
CA THR A 11 5.97 -19.39 7.37
C THR A 11 5.30 -18.76 8.58
N PHE A 12 6.01 -18.80 9.71
CA PHE A 12 5.62 -18.14 10.95
C PHE A 12 5.90 -16.64 10.77
N ILE A 13 4.88 -15.80 10.93
CA ILE A 13 5.03 -14.34 10.84
C ILE A 13 4.28 -13.76 12.04
N ASP A 14 5.01 -13.09 12.92
CA ASP A 14 4.44 -12.26 13.98
C ASP A 14 4.61 -10.81 13.52
N THR A 15 3.48 -10.11 13.38
CA THR A 15 3.28 -8.68 13.11
C THR A 15 4.53 -7.90 12.62
N ILE A 16 4.60 -7.59 11.33
CA ILE A 16 5.74 -6.84 10.76
C ILE A 16 5.25 -5.64 9.93
N TYR A 17 5.79 -4.45 10.22
CA TYR A 17 5.88 -3.33 9.27
C TYR A 17 6.96 -3.70 8.24
N ILE A 18 6.58 -4.11 7.03
CA ILE A 18 7.56 -4.69 6.09
C ILE A 18 8.04 -3.69 5.04
N ASP A 19 9.21 -3.07 5.23
CA ASP A 19 10.10 -2.81 4.08
C ASP A 19 10.51 -4.20 3.55
N THR A 20 9.91 -4.58 2.42
CA THR A 20 9.89 -5.97 1.96
C THR A 20 10.90 -6.24 0.86
N THR A 21 12.00 -5.49 0.80
CA THR A 21 13.14 -5.79 -0.07
C THR A 21 13.77 -7.14 0.35
N PHE A 22 13.14 -8.27 0.02
CA PHE A 22 13.59 -9.60 0.40
C PHE A 22 14.18 -10.33 -0.81
N ASN A 23 15.41 -10.82 -0.64
CA ASN A 23 16.12 -11.59 -1.65
C ASN A 23 15.75 -13.08 -1.53
N PHE A 24 14.92 -13.59 -2.45
CA PHE A 24 14.56 -14.99 -2.56
C PHE A 24 15.32 -15.64 -3.72
N TYR A 25 16.23 -16.58 -3.43
CA TYR A 25 17.00 -17.31 -4.46
C TYR A 25 17.67 -16.40 -5.52
N GLY A 26 18.12 -15.20 -5.12
CA GLY A 26 18.75 -14.21 -6.01
C GLY A 26 17.79 -13.22 -6.68
N TYR A 27 16.49 -13.26 -6.35
CA TYR A 27 15.49 -12.29 -6.82
C TYR A 27 15.07 -11.38 -5.66
N THR A 28 15.20 -10.07 -5.86
CA THR A 28 14.67 -9.06 -4.94
C THR A 28 13.21 -8.80 -5.29
N ILE A 29 12.28 -9.13 -4.39
CA ILE A 29 10.88 -8.75 -4.54
C ILE A 29 10.69 -7.46 -3.76
N ASN A 30 10.35 -6.35 -4.43
CA ASN A 30 9.98 -5.10 -3.77
C ASN A 30 8.46 -5.06 -3.67
N TRP A 31 7.93 -5.30 -2.47
CA TRP A 31 6.54 -5.00 -2.18
C TRP A 31 6.42 -3.59 -1.62
N ASP A 32 5.33 -2.95 -1.99
CA ASP A 32 4.87 -1.72 -1.37
C ASP A 32 4.11 -2.11 -0.08
N THR A 33 4.52 -1.61 1.09
CA THR A 33 4.04 -2.03 2.43
C THR A 33 2.52 -2.27 2.48
N THR A 34 2.12 -3.52 2.74
CA THR A 34 0.74 -3.91 3.11
C THR A 34 0.74 -4.50 4.52
N PHE A 35 -0.18 -4.03 5.37
CA PHE A 35 -0.32 -4.48 6.75
C PHE A 35 -0.92 -5.88 6.82
N TYR A 36 -0.22 -6.80 7.50
CA TYR A 36 -0.77 -8.09 7.90
C TYR A 36 -0.54 -8.28 9.40
N ASP A 37 -1.59 -8.13 10.19
CA ASP A 37 -1.65 -8.71 11.54
C ASP A 37 -2.15 -10.14 11.38
N THR A 38 -1.41 -11.17 11.85
CA THR A 38 -2.00 -12.45 12.27
C THR A 38 -1.01 -13.49 12.82
N ASN A 39 -1.54 -14.36 13.71
CA ASN A 39 -0.97 -15.64 14.17
C ASN A 39 -0.69 -16.65 13.03
N ASP A 40 -0.02 -17.78 13.32
CA ASP A 40 0.39 -18.89 12.42
C ASP A 40 -0.58 -19.25 11.25
N TYR A 41 -0.27 -18.85 10.00
CA TYR A 41 -1.01 -19.21 8.77
C TYR A 41 -0.13 -19.87 7.70
N ARG A 42 -0.68 -20.87 7.01
CA ARG A 42 -0.14 -21.42 5.75
C ARG A 42 -0.58 -20.52 4.60
N ILE A 43 0.38 -19.81 4.00
CA ILE A 43 0.13 -18.91 2.87
C ILE A 43 0.61 -19.60 1.58
N ASN A 44 -0.31 -19.82 0.66
CA ASN A 44 -0.01 -20.36 -0.66
C ASN A 44 -0.12 -19.24 -1.70
N PHE A 45 0.88 -19.08 -2.57
CA PHE A 45 0.86 -18.05 -3.61
C PHE A 45 1.42 -18.57 -4.93
N TYR A 46 1.02 -17.91 -6.02
CA TYR A 46 1.53 -18.14 -7.36
C TYR A 46 2.55 -17.05 -7.67
N LEU A 47 3.79 -17.44 -7.99
CA LEU A 47 4.88 -16.50 -8.30
C LEU A 47 5.36 -16.72 -9.73
N ASP A 48 5.67 -15.62 -10.43
CA ASP A 48 6.46 -15.72 -11.65
C ASP A 48 7.92 -15.99 -11.27
N THR A 49 8.31 -17.26 -11.36
CA THR A 49 9.68 -17.70 -11.08
C THR A 49 10.64 -17.44 -12.24
N THR A 50 10.13 -16.99 -13.39
CA THR A 50 10.94 -16.69 -14.58
C THR A 50 11.44 -15.25 -14.59
N GLY A 51 10.81 -14.36 -13.82
CA GLY A 51 11.10 -12.92 -13.81
C GLY A 51 10.82 -12.24 -15.14
N THR A 52 9.99 -12.85 -16.01
CA THR A 52 9.69 -12.34 -17.35
C THR A 52 8.42 -11.51 -17.40
N PHE A 53 7.55 -11.67 -16.40
CA PHE A 53 6.34 -10.91 -16.26
C PHE A 53 6.62 -9.59 -15.53
N MET A 54 6.79 -8.53 -16.31
CA MET A 54 6.82 -7.16 -15.81
C MET A 54 5.54 -6.43 -16.25
N PRO A 55 4.54 -6.29 -15.37
CA PRO A 55 3.30 -5.61 -15.73
C PRO A 55 3.61 -4.17 -16.15
N GLN A 56 2.98 -3.73 -17.25
CA GLN A 56 3.15 -2.38 -17.79
C GLN A 56 1.98 -1.52 -17.34
N PRO A 57 2.19 -0.23 -16.99
CA PRO A 57 1.10 0.67 -16.60
C PRO A 57 0.07 0.88 -17.71
N GLY A 58 -1.22 0.96 -17.38
CA GLY A 58 -2.31 1.20 -18.34
C GLY A 58 -2.60 0.04 -19.29
N VAL A 59 -2.18 -1.19 -18.94
CA VAL A 59 -2.34 -2.38 -19.78
C VAL A 59 -3.33 -3.36 -19.16
N GLY A 60 -4.23 -3.88 -19.99
CA GLY A 60 -5.18 -4.91 -19.60
C GLY A 60 -4.53 -6.29 -19.48
N TYR A 61 -4.78 -6.98 -18.37
CA TYR A 61 -4.35 -8.35 -18.12
C TYR A 61 -5.53 -9.27 -17.86
N GLN A 62 -5.37 -10.54 -18.25
CA GLN A 62 -6.34 -11.59 -18.00
C GLN A 62 -5.69 -12.68 -17.15
N LEU A 63 -6.44 -13.13 -16.15
CA LEU A 63 -6.09 -14.23 -15.26
C LEU A 63 -6.88 -15.47 -15.68
N ASN A 64 -6.20 -16.62 -15.70
CA ASN A 64 -6.84 -17.92 -15.85
C ASN A 64 -6.13 -18.92 -14.94
N ILE A 65 -6.85 -19.46 -13.95
CA ILE A 65 -6.34 -20.43 -12.98
C ILE A 65 -7.15 -21.72 -13.15
N THR A 66 -6.44 -22.82 -13.36
CA THR A 66 -7.03 -24.15 -13.44
C THR A 66 -6.37 -25.06 -12.42
N ALA A 67 -7.16 -25.65 -11.52
CA ALA A 67 -6.68 -26.62 -10.53
C ALA A 67 -7.46 -27.94 -10.65
N PRO A 68 -6.80 -29.12 -10.54
CA PRO A 68 -7.50 -30.40 -10.61
C PRO A 68 -8.56 -30.53 -9.52
N GLY A 69 -9.81 -30.78 -9.91
CA GLY A 69 -10.94 -30.97 -8.98
C GLY A 69 -11.63 -29.69 -8.52
N PHE A 70 -11.24 -28.52 -9.06
CA PHE A 70 -11.89 -27.23 -8.82
C PHE A 70 -12.37 -26.60 -10.12
N ASP A 71 -13.34 -25.70 -10.03
CA ASP A 71 -13.78 -24.88 -11.16
C ASP A 71 -12.65 -23.94 -11.62
N SER A 72 -12.62 -23.65 -12.92
CA SER A 72 -11.67 -22.68 -13.48
C SER A 72 -12.01 -21.28 -12.97
N VAL A 73 -10.98 -20.55 -12.51
CA VAL A 73 -11.11 -19.14 -12.12
C VAL A 73 -10.57 -18.27 -13.24
N THR A 74 -11.34 -17.30 -13.68
CA THR A 74 -10.92 -16.31 -14.68
C THR A 74 -11.05 -14.91 -14.13
N GLY A 75 -10.24 -13.97 -14.59
CA GLY A 75 -10.33 -12.58 -14.15
C GLY A 75 -9.73 -11.61 -15.14
N SER A 76 -9.98 -10.32 -14.94
CA SER A 76 -9.38 -9.26 -15.75
C SER A 76 -9.22 -7.98 -14.96
N LEU A 77 -8.16 -7.24 -15.26
CA LEU A 77 -7.91 -5.90 -14.72
C LEU A 77 -7.21 -5.03 -15.77
N ILE A 78 -7.18 -3.72 -15.52
CA ILE A 78 -6.29 -2.78 -16.22
C ILE A 78 -5.35 -2.23 -15.16
N THR A 79 -4.04 -2.35 -15.39
CA THR A 79 -3.06 -1.80 -14.45
C THR A 79 -3.19 -0.27 -14.36
N PRO A 80 -3.10 0.31 -13.15
CA PRO A 80 -3.10 1.76 -12.99
C PRO A 80 -1.90 2.40 -13.70
N ILE A 81 -2.04 3.67 -14.08
CA ILE A 81 -0.91 4.49 -14.54
C ILE A 81 -0.04 4.81 -13.32
N THR A 82 1.28 4.70 -13.47
CA THR A 82 2.21 5.02 -12.38
C THR A 82 2.06 6.49 -11.98
N PRO A 83 1.63 6.79 -10.75
CA PRO A 83 1.54 8.15 -10.28
C PRO A 83 2.94 8.73 -10.19
N LYS A 84 3.03 10.06 -10.14
CA LYS A 84 4.30 10.71 -9.90
C LYS A 84 4.11 11.90 -9.01
N ILE A 85 4.72 11.84 -7.83
CA ILE A 85 4.77 12.97 -6.91
C ILE A 85 5.67 14.03 -7.55
N ASP A 86 5.14 15.24 -7.70
CA ASP A 86 5.84 16.35 -8.33
C ASP A 86 6.58 17.17 -7.28
N SER A 87 5.86 17.65 -6.27
CA SER A 87 6.39 18.61 -5.31
C SER A 87 5.66 18.60 -3.98
N LEU A 88 6.37 19.05 -2.94
CA LEU A 88 5.79 19.38 -1.65
C LEU A 88 5.95 20.86 -1.40
N VAL A 89 4.89 21.49 -0.91
CA VAL A 89 4.88 22.92 -0.61
C VAL A 89 4.40 23.13 0.82
N GLN A 90 5.23 23.80 1.62
CA GLN A 90 4.90 24.25 2.97
C GLN A 90 5.08 25.77 3.02
N ASN A 91 4.08 26.48 3.55
CA ASN A 91 4.09 27.96 3.61
C ASN A 91 4.36 28.68 2.27
N GLY A 92 3.93 28.07 1.15
CA GLY A 92 4.10 28.64 -0.19
C GLY A 92 5.50 28.48 -0.79
N VAL A 93 6.39 27.69 -0.16
CA VAL A 93 7.73 27.38 -0.66
C VAL A 93 7.88 25.86 -0.83
N LEU A 94 8.67 25.44 -1.82
CA LEU A 94 9.05 24.03 -1.98
C LEU A 94 9.75 23.53 -0.72
N ALA A 95 9.26 22.43 -0.17
CA ALA A 95 9.74 21.89 1.09
C ALA A 95 10.62 20.65 0.88
N ASP A 96 11.91 20.81 1.21
CA ASP A 96 12.85 19.69 1.35
C ASP A 96 12.84 19.10 2.78
N THR A 97 12.39 19.91 3.74
CA THR A 97 12.17 19.53 5.14
C THR A 97 10.75 19.93 5.52
N ILE A 98 10.00 18.99 6.09
CA ILE A 98 8.63 19.17 6.54
C ILE A 98 8.61 19.44 8.04
N ILE A 99 7.85 20.44 8.45
CA ILE A 99 7.52 20.70 9.86
C ILE A 99 6.18 20.02 10.14
N SER A 100 6.15 18.98 10.99
CA SER A 100 4.95 18.15 11.18
C SER A 100 3.79 18.90 11.85
N SER A 101 4.11 19.95 12.62
CA SER A 101 3.12 20.80 13.28
C SER A 101 2.46 21.84 12.37
N GLU A 102 2.94 21.97 11.12
CA GLU A 102 2.39 22.91 10.13
C GLU A 102 1.78 22.17 8.93
N PRO A 103 0.66 22.66 8.36
CA PRO A 103 0.07 22.05 7.19
C PRO A 103 0.99 22.16 5.97
N PHE A 104 1.02 21.12 5.14
CA PHE A 104 1.74 21.11 3.88
C PHE A 104 0.90 20.48 2.77
N ASN A 105 1.17 20.88 1.53
CA ASN A 105 0.49 20.36 0.35
C ASN A 105 1.42 19.43 -0.41
N ILE A 106 0.89 18.29 -0.82
CA ILE A 106 1.53 17.33 -1.71
C ILE A 106 0.89 17.50 -3.08
N TYR A 107 1.70 17.66 -4.13
CA TYR A 107 1.26 17.75 -5.51
C TYR A 107 1.79 16.56 -6.31
N TRP A 108 0.99 16.08 -7.24
CA TRP A 108 1.38 15.03 -8.17
C TRP A 108 0.97 15.38 -9.60
N ASN A 109 1.58 14.69 -10.56
CA ASN A 109 1.21 14.82 -11.96
C ASN A 109 -0.25 14.45 -12.16
N PHE A 110 -1.01 15.37 -12.75
CA PHE A 110 -2.43 15.17 -13.05
C PHE A 110 -2.67 13.88 -13.83
N GLN A 111 -3.66 13.11 -13.37
CA GLN A 111 -4.18 11.94 -14.05
C GLN A 111 -5.67 12.14 -14.32
N ASN A 112 -6.12 11.79 -15.52
CA ASN A 112 -7.51 12.04 -15.95
C ASN A 112 -8.55 11.31 -15.08
N ASP A 113 -8.16 10.20 -14.49
CA ASP A 113 -9.00 9.30 -13.70
C ASP A 113 -8.09 8.41 -12.84
N GLY A 114 -8.64 7.82 -11.77
CA GLY A 114 -7.99 6.82 -10.97
C GLY A 114 -8.08 7.07 -9.47
N GLN A 115 -8.18 5.98 -8.72
CA GLN A 115 -8.22 5.99 -7.28
C GLN A 115 -6.80 5.89 -6.72
N GLY A 116 -6.49 6.77 -5.78
CA GLY A 116 -5.19 6.83 -5.13
C GLY A 116 -5.30 6.61 -3.63
N PHE A 117 -4.18 6.25 -3.03
CA PHE A 117 -3.99 6.23 -1.59
C PHE A 117 -2.66 6.93 -1.28
N LEU A 118 -2.72 7.94 -0.42
CA LEU A 118 -1.57 8.72 -0.03
C LEU A 118 -1.23 8.40 1.43
N SER A 119 0.02 8.05 1.67
CA SER A 119 0.53 7.75 3.01
C SER A 119 1.83 8.48 3.27
N GLY A 120 2.03 8.95 4.49
CA GLY A 120 3.31 9.45 4.98
C GLY A 120 3.70 8.73 6.25
N GLU A 121 4.95 8.28 6.32
CA GLU A 121 5.50 7.62 7.50
C GLU A 121 6.95 8.04 7.77
N ILE A 122 7.30 8.08 9.04
CA ILE A 122 8.65 8.41 9.50
C ILE A 122 9.45 7.13 9.61
N ILE A 123 10.67 7.14 9.09
CA ILE A 123 11.60 6.02 9.14
C ILE A 123 12.43 6.15 10.43
N PHE A 124 12.28 5.16 11.29
CA PHE A 124 13.07 5.01 12.52
C PHE A 124 14.16 3.96 12.28
N GLU A 125 15.42 4.30 12.55
CA GLU A 125 16.58 3.46 12.23
C GLU A 125 16.87 2.35 13.27
N ASP A 126 16.04 2.13 14.29
CA ASP A 126 16.39 1.19 15.36
C ASP A 126 16.22 -0.28 14.92
N GLU A 127 17.36 -0.97 14.76
CA GLU A 127 17.50 -2.38 14.34
C GLU A 127 16.73 -3.38 15.25
N ASN A 128 16.25 -2.95 16.42
CA ASN A 128 15.57 -3.80 17.41
C ASN A 128 14.03 -3.69 17.39
N GLY A 129 13.44 -2.92 16.45
CA GLY A 129 11.99 -2.85 16.24
C GLY A 129 11.20 -2.10 17.34
N PHE A 130 11.89 -1.51 18.32
CA PHE A 130 11.31 -0.70 19.38
C PHE A 130 12.08 0.61 19.50
N ASP A 131 11.97 1.49 18.51
CA ASP A 131 12.43 2.86 18.67
C ASP A 131 11.48 3.57 19.67
N SER A 132 11.94 3.78 20.90
CA SER A 132 11.18 4.49 21.92
C SER A 132 10.86 5.92 21.51
N THR A 133 11.59 6.50 20.55
CA THR A 133 11.31 7.84 20.02
C THR A 133 10.07 7.90 19.15
N ARG A 134 9.51 6.77 18.70
CA ARG A 134 8.22 6.74 17.99
C ARG A 134 7.07 7.26 18.86
N TYR A 135 7.08 6.96 20.16
CA TYR A 135 6.07 7.44 21.11
C TYR A 135 6.25 8.92 21.45
N ASP A 136 7.46 9.43 21.30
CA ASP A 136 7.81 10.83 21.58
C ASP A 136 7.71 11.72 20.33
N TRP A 137 7.43 11.14 19.15
CA TRP A 137 7.35 11.87 17.90
C TRP A 137 5.95 12.45 17.69
N CYS A 138 5.89 13.76 17.42
CA CYS A 138 4.63 14.43 17.14
C CYS A 138 4.34 14.46 15.64
N GLY A 139 3.21 13.89 15.22
CA GLY A 139 2.75 13.93 13.85
C GLY A 139 3.61 13.16 12.85
N GLY A 140 3.43 13.46 11.57
CA GLY A 140 4.19 12.84 10.49
C GLY A 140 3.72 11.43 10.12
N PHE A 141 2.58 10.99 10.63
CA PHE A 141 1.90 9.81 10.11
C PHE A 141 0.54 10.23 9.57
N PHE A 142 0.28 9.91 8.31
CA PHE A 142 -1.03 10.14 7.73
C PHE A 142 -1.33 9.09 6.67
N GLU A 143 -2.61 8.86 6.47
CA GLU A 143 -3.12 8.01 5.39
C GLU A 143 -4.45 8.57 4.89
N GLY A 144 -4.74 8.40 3.61
CA GLY A 144 -6.00 8.86 3.03
C GLY A 144 -6.19 8.40 1.60
N ALA A 145 -7.42 7.98 1.30
CA ALA A 145 -7.86 7.81 -0.08
C ALA A 145 -7.96 9.17 -0.78
N VAL A 146 -7.48 9.25 -2.01
CA VAL A 146 -7.45 10.47 -2.82
C VAL A 146 -7.96 10.18 -4.22
N ASP A 147 -8.60 11.16 -4.85
CA ASP A 147 -8.87 11.12 -6.29
C ASP A 147 -7.61 11.63 -7.02
N LEU A 148 -7.05 10.81 -7.91
CA LEU A 148 -5.82 11.19 -8.62
C LEU A 148 -6.04 12.40 -9.55
N SER A 149 -7.28 12.72 -9.91
CA SER A 149 -7.63 13.91 -10.70
C SER A 149 -7.51 15.21 -9.91
N ASP A 150 -7.57 15.18 -8.57
CA ASP A 150 -7.43 16.38 -7.72
C ASP A 150 -6.02 16.98 -7.78
N SER A 151 -5.00 16.17 -8.12
CA SER A 151 -3.58 16.57 -8.26
C SER A 151 -2.94 17.21 -7.03
N SER A 152 -3.65 17.24 -5.90
CA SER A 152 -3.16 17.84 -4.67
C SER A 152 -3.87 17.28 -3.44
N TYR A 153 -3.13 17.19 -2.34
CA TYR A 153 -3.67 16.81 -1.04
C TYR A 153 -3.03 17.66 0.06
N THR A 154 -3.84 18.17 0.98
CA THR A 154 -3.36 18.92 2.14
C THR A 154 -3.28 17.99 3.33
N VAL A 155 -2.07 17.84 3.87
CA VAL A 155 -1.83 17.20 5.15
C VAL A 155 -1.91 18.28 6.22
N TYR A 156 -2.77 18.09 7.21
CA TYR A 156 -2.85 18.99 8.35
C TYR A 156 -1.77 18.65 9.36
N GLY A 157 -1.20 19.68 9.98
CA GLY A 157 -0.20 19.47 11.01
C GLY A 157 -0.81 18.94 12.29
N ASP A 158 -0.07 18.07 12.99
CA ASP A 158 -0.44 17.56 14.30
C ASP A 158 0.26 18.35 15.39
N TRP A 159 -0.49 18.66 16.46
CA TRP A 159 0.05 19.38 17.61
C TRP A 159 0.09 18.50 18.85
N CYS A 160 1.24 18.43 19.51
CA CYS A 160 1.45 17.67 20.73
C CYS A 160 2.07 18.57 21.81
N GLU A 161 1.60 18.44 23.05
CA GLU A 161 2.06 19.25 24.18
C GLU A 161 3.49 18.89 24.62
N ASP A 162 3.87 17.61 24.46
CA ASP A 162 5.18 17.07 24.82
C ASP A 162 6.05 16.91 23.57
N SER A 163 6.84 17.92 23.23
CA SER A 163 7.89 17.81 22.20
C SER A 163 9.27 17.70 22.87
N PRO A 164 10.13 16.75 22.47
CA PRO A 164 11.48 16.66 23.00
C PRO A 164 12.27 17.97 22.79
N ASN A 165 13.10 18.36 23.77
CA ASN A 165 13.87 19.61 23.71
C ASN A 165 14.97 19.64 22.62
N VAL A 166 15.31 18.49 22.04
CA VAL A 166 16.25 18.34 20.92
C VAL A 166 15.71 17.24 20.03
N ILE A 167 15.37 17.57 18.79
CA ILE A 167 14.81 16.60 17.85
C ILE A 167 15.65 16.66 16.60
N GLU A 168 16.35 15.56 16.34
CA GLU A 168 17.10 15.39 15.11
C GLU A 168 16.10 15.17 13.97
N PRO A 169 16.31 15.78 12.79
CA PRO A 169 15.51 15.49 11.62
C PRO A 169 15.50 13.98 11.34
N LYS A 170 14.33 13.45 10.99
CA LYS A 170 14.17 12.04 10.59
C LYS A 170 13.86 11.94 9.11
N ASP A 171 14.17 10.78 8.55
CA ASP A 171 13.75 10.45 7.19
C ASP A 171 12.24 10.26 7.15
N TYR A 172 11.63 10.88 6.15
CA TYR A 172 10.21 10.91 5.94
C TYR A 172 9.89 10.35 4.56
N TYR A 173 9.13 9.26 4.54
CA TYR A 173 8.73 8.61 3.31
C TYR A 173 7.26 8.93 3.02
N ILE A 174 7.03 9.58 1.88
CA ILE A 174 5.68 9.88 1.39
C ILE A 174 5.46 9.07 0.13
N ARG A 175 4.34 8.37 0.08
CA ARG A 175 3.99 7.47 -0.99
C ARG A 175 2.60 7.77 -1.51
N LEU A 176 2.50 7.82 -2.84
CA LEU A 176 1.24 7.87 -3.58
C LEU A 176 1.09 6.55 -4.33
N THR A 177 0.08 5.78 -3.96
CA THR A 177 -0.25 4.49 -4.57
C THR A 177 -1.51 4.64 -5.41
N ALA A 178 -1.42 4.45 -6.73
CA ALA A 178 -2.56 4.32 -7.62
C ALA A 178 -3.04 2.86 -7.65
N MET A 179 -4.35 2.68 -7.71
CA MET A 179 -5.01 1.37 -7.64
C MET A 179 -5.91 1.18 -8.85
N ASP A 180 -6.04 -0.06 -9.34
CA ASP A 180 -7.11 -0.40 -10.27
C ASP A 180 -8.46 -0.50 -9.55
N GLU A 181 -9.55 -0.51 -10.34
CA GLU A 181 -10.92 -0.61 -9.83
C GLU A 181 -11.13 -1.83 -8.94
N ASN A 182 -10.56 -3.00 -9.29
CA ASN A 182 -10.76 -4.21 -8.51
C ASN A 182 -10.07 -4.14 -7.15
N TYR A 183 -8.85 -3.58 -7.09
CA TYR A 183 -8.14 -3.38 -5.83
C TYR A 183 -8.86 -2.37 -4.94
N TYR A 184 -9.28 -1.24 -5.51
CA TYR A 184 -10.01 -0.19 -4.80
C TYR A 184 -11.36 -0.70 -4.24
N GLU A 185 -12.15 -1.41 -5.05
CA GLU A 185 -13.44 -1.97 -4.63
C GLU A 185 -13.25 -3.00 -3.50
N TYR A 186 -12.19 -3.81 -3.56
CA TYR A 186 -11.97 -4.87 -2.59
C TYR A 186 -11.46 -4.34 -1.24
N PHE A 187 -10.45 -3.47 -1.26
CA PHE A 187 -9.79 -2.99 -0.03
C PHE A 187 -10.33 -1.68 0.50
N ILE A 188 -10.67 -0.71 -0.35
CA ILE A 188 -11.09 0.61 0.11
C ILE A 188 -12.61 0.64 0.33
N GLU A 189 -13.40 0.30 -0.69
CA GLU A 189 -14.87 0.26 -0.53
C GLU A 189 -15.33 -0.93 0.30
N GLY A 190 -14.65 -2.07 0.19
CA GLY A 190 -14.95 -3.29 0.92
C GLY A 190 -14.87 -3.12 2.43
N GLU A 191 -13.94 -2.31 2.93
CA GLU A 191 -13.84 -1.95 4.35
C GLU A 191 -15.00 -1.06 4.81
N ILE A 192 -15.44 -0.12 3.97
CA ILE A 192 -16.56 0.79 4.28
C ILE A 192 -17.91 0.03 4.24
N GLY A 193 -17.97 -1.08 3.49
CA GLY A 193 -19.17 -1.85 3.19
C GLY A 193 -19.51 -2.98 4.17
N GLU A 194 -19.02 -3.00 5.42
CA GLU A 194 -19.36 -4.03 6.41
C GLU A 194 -20.88 -4.16 6.66
N TYR A 195 -21.56 -5.02 5.91
CA TYR A 195 -22.92 -5.42 6.22
C TYR A 195 -22.92 -6.50 7.31
N SER A 196 -23.47 -6.14 8.48
CA SER A 196 -23.87 -7.10 9.51
C SER A 196 -24.93 -8.05 8.95
N ASN A 197 -24.57 -9.31 8.74
CA ASN A 197 -25.56 -10.36 8.44
C ASN A 197 -26.02 -10.98 9.77
N MET A 198 -27.32 -10.93 10.06
CA MET A 198 -27.95 -11.35 11.33
C MET A 198 -27.68 -12.82 11.73
N LEU A 199 -27.04 -13.62 10.85
CA LEU A 199 -26.76 -15.05 11.05
C LEU A 199 -25.29 -15.40 11.32
N LEU A 200 -24.32 -14.49 11.13
CA LEU A 200 -22.89 -14.78 11.31
C LEU A 200 -22.23 -13.69 12.16
N ASN A 201 -21.70 -14.08 13.32
CA ASN A 201 -21.44 -13.18 14.43
C ASN A 201 -19.97 -12.69 14.51
N TYR A 202 -19.32 -12.32 13.39
CA TYR A 202 -18.00 -11.65 13.35
C TYR A 202 -17.78 -10.96 11.97
N PRO A 203 -17.09 -9.80 11.89
CA PRO A 203 -16.91 -9.06 10.64
C PRO A 203 -15.95 -9.83 9.73
N THR A 204 -16.41 -10.15 8.53
CA THR A 204 -15.58 -10.82 7.55
C THR A 204 -15.94 -10.34 6.15
N THR A 205 -14.94 -9.91 5.38
CA THR A 205 -14.91 -9.88 3.90
C THR A 205 -15.00 -11.29 3.29
N LYS A 206 -15.57 -12.28 4.00
CA LYS A 206 -15.64 -13.67 3.56
C LYS A 206 -16.70 -13.80 2.48
N GLY A 207 -16.23 -14.05 1.26
CA GLY A 207 -17.06 -14.53 0.15
C GLY A 207 -17.25 -13.54 -1.00
N ARG A 208 -16.57 -12.38 -1.00
CA ARG A 208 -16.61 -11.47 -2.14
C ARG A 208 -15.55 -11.86 -3.17
N SER A 209 -15.93 -11.77 -4.44
CA SER A 209 -15.06 -11.97 -5.58
C SER A 209 -15.04 -10.68 -6.37
N VAL A 210 -13.86 -10.08 -6.54
CA VAL A 210 -13.71 -8.79 -7.26
C VAL A 210 -12.63 -8.95 -8.34
N GLY A 211 -12.97 -8.65 -9.58
CA GLY A 211 -12.06 -8.89 -10.71
C GLY A 211 -11.85 -10.37 -11.07
N ILE A 212 -12.54 -11.30 -10.41
CA ILE A 212 -12.49 -12.75 -10.70
C ILE A 212 -13.88 -13.39 -10.73
N GLU A 213 -14.02 -14.43 -11.55
CA GLU A 213 -15.18 -15.30 -11.69
C GLU A 213 -14.78 -16.75 -11.46
N GLY A 214 -15.64 -17.55 -10.82
CA GLY A 214 -15.41 -18.98 -10.58
C GLY A 214 -14.66 -19.32 -9.28
N GLY A 215 -14.32 -18.32 -8.45
CA GLY A 215 -13.65 -18.51 -7.16
C GLY A 215 -13.88 -17.35 -6.19
N PHE A 216 -13.21 -17.38 -5.03
CA PHE A 216 -13.22 -16.30 -4.01
C PHE A 216 -11.87 -15.58 -3.97
N GLY A 217 -11.89 -14.27 -3.70
CA GLY A 217 -10.68 -13.42 -3.66
C GLY A 217 -10.76 -12.24 -4.62
N PHE A 218 -9.61 -11.64 -4.94
CA PHE A 218 -9.55 -10.52 -5.88
C PHE A 218 -8.41 -10.67 -6.88
N PHE A 219 -8.55 -10.02 -8.03
CA PHE A 219 -7.47 -9.83 -9.00
C PHE A 219 -7.36 -8.34 -9.32
N GLY A 220 -6.38 -7.70 -8.71
CA GLY A 220 -6.13 -6.26 -8.82
C GLY A 220 -4.64 -5.95 -8.99
N ALA A 221 -4.35 -4.68 -9.25
CA ALA A 221 -3.03 -4.14 -9.48
C ALA A 221 -2.90 -2.77 -8.82
N ILE A 222 -1.71 -2.52 -8.29
CA ILE A 222 -1.32 -1.22 -7.77
C ILE A 222 0.00 -0.78 -8.40
N THR A 223 0.26 0.51 -8.35
CA THR A 223 1.54 1.10 -8.73
C THR A 223 1.75 2.33 -7.87
N SER A 224 2.97 2.58 -7.45
CA SER A 224 3.25 3.69 -6.56
C SER A 224 4.46 4.48 -6.99
N ASP A 225 4.49 5.70 -6.50
CA ASP A 225 5.67 6.55 -6.49
C ASP A 225 5.87 7.07 -5.07
N GLY A 226 7.13 7.21 -4.70
CA GLY A 226 7.52 7.53 -3.35
C GLY A 226 8.68 8.50 -3.35
N ILE A 227 8.70 9.38 -2.37
CA ILE A 227 9.78 10.35 -2.20
C ILE A 227 10.22 10.42 -0.75
N TYR A 228 11.52 10.63 -0.58
CA TYR A 228 12.12 10.86 0.73
C TYR A 228 12.28 12.36 0.98
N ARG A 229 11.94 12.78 2.18
CA ARG A 229 12.17 14.14 2.72
C ARG A 229 12.71 14.03 4.13
N LEU A 230 13.15 15.15 4.68
CA LEU A 230 13.38 15.25 6.10
C LEU A 230 12.10 15.72 6.78
N ILE A 231 11.84 15.24 7.99
CA ILE A 231 10.77 15.76 8.84
C ILE A 231 11.33 16.16 10.21
N VAL A 232 10.83 17.28 10.69
CA VAL A 232 11.01 17.78 12.05
C VAL A 232 9.61 18.01 12.64
N PRO A 233 9.40 17.80 13.95
CA PRO A 233 8.10 18.06 14.55
C PRO A 233 7.83 19.55 14.80
#